data_AF-A0AAU9IJP3-F1
#
_entry.id   AF-A0AAU9IJP3-F1
#
_cell.length_a   1.000
_cell.length_b   1.000
_cell.length_c   1.000
_cell.angle_alpha   90.00
_cell.angle_beta   90.00
_cell.angle_gamma   90.00
#
_symmetry.space_group_name_H-M   'P 1'
#
loop_
_entity.id
_entity.type
_entity.pdbx_description
1 polymer ?
#
loop_
_entity_poly.entity_id
_entity_poly.type
_entity_poly.pdbx_seq_one_letter_code
_entity_poly.pdbx_strand_id
1 'polypeptide(L)'
;MVSIQTALETIALEKYTEPFQAAGISTLDDLLALSVDQLTQAMNSVGMLKGHTFKLKKFVDDTKLKGFNPTPTPAPVITPPAPAVHKETPASNGNSQPAPTPAPSKTVQKNDIPEAINPTLLSSQMDGLTKQLNGMIALHDQVTSTLKAILDVDLNKYKKAIEEIEQVQVSLKAFFGKQPQKDIEMQG
;
A
#
# COMPACT_ATOMS: atom_id res chain seq x y z
N MET A 1 -17.19 -19.52 -14.95
CA MET A 1 -17.26 -18.62 -13.79
C MET A 1 -16.24 -19.10 -12.77
N VAL A 2 -15.38 -18.20 -12.29
CA VAL A 2 -14.36 -18.52 -11.28
C VAL A 2 -14.99 -18.31 -9.90
N SER A 3 -14.87 -19.29 -9.01
CA SER A 3 -15.39 -19.16 -7.64
C SER A 3 -14.53 -18.20 -6.82
N ILE A 4 -15.13 -17.57 -5.81
CA ILE A 4 -14.39 -16.71 -4.88
C ILE A 4 -13.27 -17.48 -4.15
N GLN A 5 -13.49 -18.77 -3.89
CA GLN A 5 -12.49 -19.65 -3.26
C GLN A 5 -11.21 -19.73 -4.11
N THR A 6 -11.35 -20.06 -5.40
CA THR A 6 -10.21 -20.15 -6.33
C THR A 6 -9.49 -18.82 -6.50
N ALA A 7 -10.24 -17.71 -6.53
CA ALA A 7 -9.66 -16.37 -6.61
C ALA A 7 -8.82 -16.04 -5.37
N LEU A 8 -9.35 -16.30 -4.17
CA LEU A 8 -8.66 -16.02 -2.91
C LEU A 8 -7.45 -16.95 -2.67
N GLU A 9 -7.54 -18.22 -3.06
CA GLU A 9 -6.44 -19.18 -2.97
C GLU A 9 -5.23 -18.74 -3.79
N THR A 10 -5.46 -18.15 -4.98
CA THR A 10 -4.38 -17.63 -5.87
C THR A 10 -3.49 -16.57 -5.19
N ILE A 11 -4.06 -15.88 -4.20
CA ILE A 11 -3.39 -14.81 -3.42
C ILE A 11 -3.14 -15.19 -1.95
N ALA A 12 -3.29 -16.47 -1.61
CA ALA A 12 -3.13 -17.03 -0.26
C ALA A 12 -4.04 -16.36 0.79
N LEU A 13 -5.30 -16.16 0.43
CA LEU A 13 -6.35 -15.56 1.26
C LEU A 13 -7.55 -16.51 1.47
N GLU A 14 -7.39 -17.83 1.32
CA GLU A 14 -8.52 -18.78 1.38
C GLU A 14 -9.32 -18.72 2.69
N LYS A 15 -8.70 -18.28 3.80
CA LYS A 15 -9.35 -18.12 5.10
C LYS A 15 -10.51 -17.10 5.12
N TYR A 16 -10.61 -16.26 4.10
CA TYR A 16 -11.68 -15.26 3.98
C TYR A 16 -12.85 -15.73 3.09
N THR A 17 -12.76 -16.93 2.49
CA THR A 17 -13.80 -17.46 1.59
C THR A 17 -15.18 -17.48 2.23
N GLU A 18 -15.29 -18.08 3.41
CA GLU A 18 -16.53 -18.18 4.18
C GLU A 18 -17.13 -16.78 4.50
N PRO A 19 -16.36 -15.82 5.08
CA PRO A 19 -16.84 -14.45 5.27
C PRO A 19 -17.31 -13.74 3.99
N PHE A 20 -16.62 -13.92 2.85
CA PHE A 20 -17.02 -13.31 1.58
C PHE A 20 -18.30 -13.93 1.02
N GLN A 21 -18.44 -15.26 1.10
CA GLN A 21 -19.67 -15.94 0.71
C GLN A 21 -20.86 -15.52 1.58
N ALA A 22 -20.65 -15.39 2.90
CA ALA A 22 -21.67 -14.88 3.82
C ALA A 22 -22.08 -13.42 3.51
N ALA A 23 -21.17 -12.62 2.94
CA ALA A 23 -21.45 -11.28 2.45
C ALA A 23 -22.12 -11.24 1.06
N GLY A 24 -22.45 -12.40 0.47
CA GLY A 24 -23.07 -12.52 -0.84
C GLY A 24 -22.10 -12.51 -2.02
N ILE A 25 -20.79 -12.55 -1.77
CA ILE A 25 -19.74 -12.53 -2.80
C ILE A 25 -19.27 -13.97 -3.02
N SER A 26 -19.87 -14.65 -4.00
CA SER A 26 -19.63 -16.09 -4.24
C SER A 26 -18.75 -16.35 -5.45
N THR A 27 -18.68 -15.39 -6.38
CA THR A 27 -17.91 -15.49 -7.61
C THR A 27 -16.88 -14.36 -7.73
N LEU A 28 -15.88 -14.56 -8.59
CA LEU A 28 -14.94 -13.51 -8.94
C LEU A 28 -15.64 -12.32 -9.61
N ASP A 29 -16.67 -12.57 -10.43
CA ASP A 29 -17.43 -11.51 -11.09
C ASP A 29 -18.14 -10.60 -10.07
N ASP A 30 -18.72 -11.18 -9.01
CA ASP A 30 -19.33 -10.41 -7.91
C ASP A 30 -18.29 -9.48 -7.26
N LEU A 31 -17.07 -9.98 -7.03
CA LEU A 31 -15.98 -9.21 -6.43
C LEU A 31 -15.52 -8.07 -7.35
N LEU A 32 -15.45 -8.30 -8.66
CA LEU A 32 -15.04 -7.31 -9.65
C LEU A 32 -16.11 -6.23 -9.87
N ALA A 33 -17.38 -6.58 -9.71
CA ALA A 33 -18.51 -5.66 -9.84
C ALA A 33 -18.59 -4.64 -8.69
N LEU A 34 -17.94 -4.89 -7.55
CA LEU A 34 -17.93 -3.96 -6.42
C LEU A 34 -17.20 -2.65 -6.78
N SER A 35 -17.77 -1.54 -6.30
CA SER A 35 -17.06 -0.26 -6.26
C SER A 35 -15.90 -0.29 -5.25
N VAL A 36 -14.99 0.68 -5.35
CA VAL A 36 -13.84 0.78 -4.42
C VAL A 36 -14.29 0.91 -2.96
N ASP A 37 -15.39 1.64 -2.72
CA ASP A 37 -15.96 1.84 -1.38
C ASP A 37 -16.61 0.55 -0.87
N GLN A 38 -17.40 -0.13 -1.71
CA GLN A 38 -18.04 -1.39 -1.35
C GLN A 38 -17.01 -2.49 -1.07
N LEU A 39 -15.95 -2.58 -1.88
CA LEU A 39 -14.86 -3.53 -1.67
C LEU A 39 -14.16 -3.23 -0.33
N THR A 40 -13.89 -1.95 -0.04
CA THR A 40 -13.27 -1.55 1.23
C THR A 40 -14.17 -1.88 2.42
N GLN A 41 -15.47 -1.64 2.31
CA GLN A 41 -16.45 -2.01 3.34
C GLN A 41 -16.51 -3.52 3.55
N ALA A 42 -16.55 -4.31 2.47
CA ALA A 42 -16.56 -5.77 2.54
C ALA A 42 -15.29 -6.31 3.21
N MET A 43 -14.12 -5.79 2.86
CA MET A 43 -12.85 -6.19 3.51
C MET A 43 -12.83 -5.84 5.01
N ASN A 44 -13.39 -4.69 5.38
CA ASN A 44 -13.47 -4.29 6.78
C ASN A 44 -14.49 -5.12 7.57
N SER A 45 -15.63 -5.48 6.96
CA SER A 45 -16.66 -6.30 7.62
C SER A 45 -16.19 -7.72 7.88
N VAL A 46 -15.37 -8.28 6.99
CA VAL A 46 -14.76 -9.62 7.19
C VAL A 46 -13.50 -9.60 8.07
N GLY A 47 -13.12 -8.44 8.62
CA GLY A 47 -11.96 -8.30 9.51
C GLY A 47 -10.62 -8.57 8.83
N MET A 48 -10.44 -8.18 7.57
CA MET A 48 -9.16 -8.36 6.88
C MET A 48 -8.06 -7.47 7.47
N LEU A 49 -6.88 -8.06 7.66
CA LEU A 49 -5.69 -7.32 8.06
C LEU A 49 -5.23 -6.38 6.95
N LYS A 50 -4.61 -5.24 7.30
CA LYS A 50 -4.13 -4.22 6.33
C LYS A 50 -3.34 -4.83 5.16
N GLY A 51 -2.39 -5.74 5.44
CA GLY A 51 -1.61 -6.40 4.39
C GLY A 51 -2.44 -7.29 3.46
N HIS A 52 -3.50 -7.92 3.97
CA HIS A 52 -4.42 -8.73 3.16
C HIS A 52 -5.34 -7.84 2.33
N THR A 53 -5.81 -6.72 2.88
CA THR A 53 -6.61 -5.76 2.11
C THR A 53 -5.84 -5.21 0.92
N PHE A 54 -4.55 -4.92 1.10
CA PHE A 54 -3.68 -4.49 0.02
C PHE A 54 -3.53 -5.56 -1.07
N LYS A 55 -3.28 -6.82 -0.68
CA LYS A 55 -3.19 -7.95 -1.62
C LYS A 55 -4.47 -8.11 -2.44
N LEU A 56 -5.63 -8.06 -1.80
CA LEU A 56 -6.91 -8.23 -2.48
C LEU A 56 -7.23 -7.05 -3.40
N LYS A 57 -6.99 -5.80 -2.96
CA LYS A 57 -7.14 -4.61 -3.83
C LYS A 57 -6.29 -4.71 -5.08
N LYS A 58 -5.00 -5.01 -4.91
CA LYS A 58 -4.07 -5.19 -6.02
C LYS A 58 -4.54 -6.30 -6.98
N PHE A 59 -4.98 -7.43 -6.44
CA PHE A 59 -5.51 -8.53 -7.24
C PHE A 59 -6.74 -8.13 -8.06
N VAL A 60 -7.70 -7.41 -7.46
CA VAL A 60 -8.88 -6.89 -8.15
C VAL A 60 -8.47 -5.93 -9.27
N ASP A 61 -7.57 -4.99 -8.99
CA ASP A 61 -7.09 -4.01 -9.98
C ASP A 61 -6.34 -4.69 -11.13
N ASP A 62 -5.43 -5.63 -10.83
CA ASP A 62 -4.71 -6.41 -11.84
C ASP A 62 -5.68 -7.25 -12.68
N THR A 63 -6.71 -7.85 -12.07
CA THR A 63 -7.71 -8.66 -12.76
C THR A 63 -8.60 -7.80 -13.67
N LYS A 64 -8.97 -6.58 -13.26
CA LYS A 64 -9.72 -5.63 -14.10
C LYS A 64 -8.93 -5.17 -15.32
N LEU A 65 -7.61 -5.02 -15.18
CA LEU A 65 -6.73 -4.52 -16.25
C LEU A 65 -6.27 -5.62 -17.23
N LYS A 66 -5.95 -6.81 -16.72
CA LYS A 66 -5.28 -7.87 -17.49
C LYS A 66 -6.14 -9.13 -17.68
N GLY A 67 -7.30 -9.18 -17.04
CA GLY A 67 -8.08 -10.42 -16.91
C GLY A 67 -7.55 -11.33 -15.81
N PHE A 68 -8.34 -12.33 -15.44
CA PHE A 68 -7.94 -13.31 -14.43
C PHE A 68 -6.90 -14.28 -15.00
N ASN A 69 -5.69 -14.29 -14.42
CA ASN A 69 -4.66 -15.29 -14.68
C ASN A 69 -4.39 -16.07 -13.39
N PRO A 70 -4.71 -17.37 -13.31
CA PRO A 70 -4.55 -18.20 -12.11
C PRO A 70 -3.10 -18.60 -11.87
N THR A 71 -2.16 -17.65 -11.94
CA THR A 71 -0.77 -17.91 -11.57
C THR A 71 -0.65 -17.69 -10.06
N PRO A 72 -0.41 -18.73 -9.25
CA PRO A 72 -0.27 -18.57 -7.81
C PRO A 72 0.88 -17.63 -7.49
N THR A 73 0.63 -16.69 -6.56
CA THR A 73 1.68 -15.77 -6.12
C THR A 73 2.78 -16.58 -5.42
N PRO A 74 4.05 -16.54 -5.87
CA PRO A 74 5.12 -17.27 -5.21
C PRO A 74 5.23 -16.82 -3.75
N ALA A 75 5.31 -17.80 -2.84
CA ALA A 75 5.46 -17.54 -1.41
C ALA A 75 6.71 -16.66 -1.16
N PRO A 76 6.64 -15.68 -0.24
CA PRO A 76 7.81 -14.88 0.10
C PRO A 76 8.88 -15.80 0.72
N VAL A 77 10.02 -15.91 0.03
CA VAL A 77 11.21 -16.57 0.56
C VAL A 77 11.71 -15.72 1.73
N ILE A 78 11.53 -16.22 2.94
CA ILE A 78 12.09 -15.62 4.15
C ILE A 78 13.61 -15.80 4.08
N THR A 79 14.30 -14.78 3.60
CA THR A 79 15.76 -14.74 3.69
C THR A 79 16.13 -14.47 5.15
N PRO A 80 16.91 -15.33 5.82
CA PRO A 80 17.30 -15.08 7.21
C PRO A 80 18.13 -13.79 7.30
N PRO A 81 17.91 -12.93 8.31
CA PRO A 81 18.72 -11.74 8.51
C PRO A 81 20.17 -12.15 8.81
N ALA A 82 21.11 -11.49 8.12
CA ALA A 82 22.54 -11.66 8.34
C ALA A 82 22.94 -11.36 9.80
N PRO A 83 23.92 -12.06 10.37
CA PRO A 83 24.37 -11.83 11.74
C PRO A 83 24.98 -10.43 11.88
N ALA A 84 24.39 -9.63 12.76
CA ALA A 84 24.91 -8.32 13.12
C ALA A 84 26.26 -8.48 13.84
N VAL A 85 27.33 -8.00 13.20
CA VAL A 85 28.64 -7.84 13.82
C VAL A 85 28.54 -6.71 14.85
N HIS A 86 28.60 -7.09 16.13
CA HIS A 86 28.69 -6.18 17.25
C HIS A 86 29.99 -5.36 17.15
N LYS A 87 29.85 -4.03 17.12
CA LYS A 87 30.97 -3.11 17.34
C LYS A 87 30.91 -2.66 18.80
N GLU A 88 31.87 -3.13 19.58
CA GLU A 88 32.05 -2.81 20.98
C GLU A 88 32.28 -1.30 21.19
N THR A 89 31.76 -0.74 22.28
CA THR A 89 32.17 0.55 22.83
C THR A 89 32.16 0.43 24.35
N PRO A 90 33.21 0.87 25.08
CA PRO A 90 33.46 0.46 26.46
C PRO A 90 32.64 1.23 27.50
N ALA A 91 32.56 0.58 28.67
CA ALA A 91 31.77 0.87 29.85
C ALA A 91 32.11 2.18 30.61
N SER A 92 31.16 2.65 31.42
CA SER A 92 31.47 3.10 32.78
C SER A 92 30.29 2.93 33.76
N ASN A 93 30.68 2.60 34.99
CA ASN A 93 30.00 2.02 36.14
C ASN A 93 28.80 2.75 36.80
N GLY A 94 27.97 1.92 37.44
CA GLY A 94 27.38 2.15 38.76
C GLY A 94 25.88 1.87 38.81
N ASN A 95 25.30 1.08 39.72
CA ASN A 95 25.77 0.19 40.78
C ASN A 95 24.55 -0.67 41.19
N SER A 96 24.79 -1.92 41.62
CA SER A 96 23.92 -2.76 42.47
C SER A 96 22.70 -3.49 41.85
N GLN A 97 22.94 -4.74 41.45
CA GLN A 97 22.05 -5.92 41.61
C GLN A 97 21.70 -6.16 43.11
N PRO A 98 20.70 -6.99 43.51
CA PRO A 98 20.47 -8.35 43.00
C PRO A 98 19.03 -8.72 42.64
N ALA A 99 18.90 -9.60 41.64
CA ALA A 99 17.71 -10.43 41.37
C ALA A 99 17.43 -11.40 42.55
N PRO A 100 16.23 -12.01 42.68
CA PRO A 100 15.88 -13.14 41.80
C PRO A 100 14.39 -13.28 41.43
N THR A 101 14.13 -13.91 40.29
CA THR A 101 12.87 -14.59 39.95
C THR A 101 12.58 -15.72 40.95
N PRO A 102 11.30 -16.01 41.27
CA PRO A 102 10.64 -17.10 40.55
C PRO A 102 9.10 -16.91 40.37
N ALA A 103 8.55 -17.40 39.26
CA ALA A 103 7.17 -17.91 39.21
C ALA A 103 7.14 -19.30 39.90
N PRO A 104 6.01 -19.94 40.30
CA PRO A 104 4.59 -19.63 40.05
C PRO A 104 3.69 -19.74 41.32
N SER A 105 2.43 -19.28 41.26
CA SER A 105 1.32 -19.93 42.00
C SER A 105 -0.04 -19.46 41.50
N LYS A 106 -0.83 -20.43 41.01
CA LYS A 106 -2.27 -20.29 40.85
C LYS A 106 -2.89 -20.19 42.25
N THR A 107 -3.64 -19.13 42.52
CA THR A 107 -4.58 -19.13 43.64
C THR A 107 -5.88 -18.52 43.15
N VAL A 108 -6.89 -19.38 43.09
CA VAL A 108 -8.30 -19.00 42.95
C VAL A 108 -8.66 -18.23 44.22
N GLN A 109 -9.03 -16.95 44.09
CA GLN A 109 -9.90 -16.31 45.07
C GLN A 109 -11.09 -15.69 44.36
N LYS A 110 -12.22 -16.09 44.92
CA LYS A 110 -13.59 -15.84 44.54
C LYS A 110 -14.03 -14.55 45.23
N ASN A 111 -14.83 -13.78 44.49
CA ASN A 111 -15.86 -12.85 44.93
C ASN A 111 -15.53 -11.36 45.18
N ASP A 112 -16.42 -10.58 44.54
CA ASP A 112 -17.08 -9.35 44.96
C ASP A 112 -16.61 -7.99 44.39
N ILE A 113 -17.62 -7.31 43.81
CA ILE A 113 -17.76 -5.89 43.39
C ILE A 113 -17.51 -5.58 41.89
N PRO A 114 -18.53 -5.13 41.13
CA PRO A 114 -18.31 -4.47 39.85
C PRO A 114 -17.69 -3.09 40.12
N GLU A 115 -16.39 -2.99 39.84
CA GLU A 115 -15.62 -1.77 39.92
C GLU A 115 -16.24 -0.70 39.02
N ALA A 116 -16.53 0.45 39.63
CA ALA A 116 -17.09 1.61 38.96
C ALA A 116 -16.28 1.92 37.70
N ILE A 117 -16.99 2.14 36.60
CA ILE A 117 -16.44 2.60 35.31
C ILE A 117 -15.62 3.87 35.60
N ASN A 118 -14.29 3.76 35.62
CA ASN A 118 -13.39 4.88 35.86
C ASN A 118 -13.57 5.93 34.73
N PRO A 119 -14.15 7.11 34.99
CA PRO A 119 -14.46 8.10 33.95
C PRO A 119 -13.20 8.64 33.25
N THR A 120 -12.04 8.53 33.89
CA THR A 120 -10.72 8.95 33.39
C THR A 120 -10.19 8.08 32.25
N LEU A 121 -10.60 6.80 32.18
CA LEU A 121 -10.19 5.90 31.10
C LEU A 121 -10.99 6.19 29.81
N LEU A 122 -12.26 6.58 29.97
CA LEU A 122 -13.13 6.93 28.86
C LEU A 122 -12.69 8.25 28.19
N SER A 123 -12.30 9.25 29.00
CA SER A 123 -11.81 10.53 28.48
C SER A 123 -10.50 10.37 27.69
N SER A 124 -9.56 9.57 28.20
CA SER A 124 -8.29 9.31 27.52
C SER A 124 -8.44 8.51 26.23
N GLN A 125 -9.40 7.58 26.16
CA GLN A 125 -9.78 6.93 24.89
C GLN A 125 -10.40 7.93 23.90
N MET A 126 -11.25 8.84 24.37
CA MET A 126 -11.90 9.83 23.51
C MET A 126 -10.91 10.87 22.97
N ASP A 127 -9.92 11.27 23.76
CA ASP A 127 -8.80 12.10 23.32
C ASP A 127 -7.93 11.40 22.26
N GLY A 128 -7.67 10.09 22.45
CA GLY A 128 -6.96 9.26 21.48
C GLY A 128 -7.69 9.18 20.13
N LEU A 129 -9.01 8.95 20.17
CA LEU A 129 -9.86 8.93 18.98
C LEU A 129 -9.92 10.29 18.30
N THR A 130 -9.99 11.37 19.07
CA THR A 130 -10.02 12.74 18.54
C THR A 130 -8.71 13.09 17.84
N LYS A 131 -7.56 12.71 18.40
CA LYS A 131 -6.26 12.85 17.74
C LYS A 131 -6.17 12.02 16.46
N GLN A 132 -6.68 10.79 16.47
CA GLN A 132 -6.69 9.95 15.29
C GLN A 132 -7.59 10.52 14.18
N LEU A 133 -8.74 11.08 14.53
CA LEU A 133 -9.65 11.75 13.59
C LEU A 133 -9.01 12.99 12.99
N ASN A 134 -8.39 13.85 13.80
CA ASN A 134 -7.68 15.04 13.32
C ASN A 134 -6.50 14.66 12.42
N GLY A 135 -5.81 13.56 12.72
CA GLY A 135 -4.77 13.01 11.84
C GLY A 135 -5.31 12.56 10.48
N MET A 136 -6.48 11.92 10.45
CA MET A 136 -7.13 11.55 9.17
C MET A 136 -7.58 12.76 8.36
N ILE A 137 -8.11 13.79 9.01
CA ILE A 137 -8.51 15.04 8.33
C ILE A 137 -7.28 15.70 7.69
N ALA A 138 -6.18 15.83 8.43
CA ALA A 138 -4.94 16.39 7.89
C ALA A 138 -4.39 15.59 6.69
N LEU A 139 -4.46 14.25 6.76
CA LEU A 139 -4.05 13.38 5.66
C LEU A 139 -4.96 13.55 4.43
N HIS A 140 -6.27 13.65 4.64
CA HIS A 140 -7.24 13.90 3.59
C HIS A 140 -6.97 15.22 2.86
N ASP A 141 -6.68 16.28 3.62
CA ASP A 141 -6.37 17.60 3.06
C ASP A 141 -5.06 17.59 2.26
N GLN A 142 -4.05 16.87 2.75
CA GLN A 142 -2.78 16.69 2.02
C GLN A 142 -2.98 15.94 0.70
N VAL A 143 -3.76 14.85 0.71
CA VAL A 143 -4.07 14.08 -0.50
C VAL A 143 -4.83 14.93 -1.50
N THR A 144 -5.84 15.66 -1.04
CA THR A 144 -6.65 16.56 -1.88
C THR A 144 -5.80 17.67 -2.49
N SER A 145 -4.92 18.28 -1.70
CA SER A 145 -3.99 19.31 -2.18
C SER A 145 -3.01 18.75 -3.22
N THR A 146 -2.52 17.53 -3.02
CA THR A 146 -1.60 16.88 -3.96
C THR A 146 -2.31 16.54 -5.27
N LEU A 147 -3.53 16.00 -5.20
CA LEU A 147 -4.37 15.73 -6.37
C LEU A 147 -4.66 17.01 -7.16
N LYS A 148 -4.97 18.10 -6.46
CA LYS A 148 -5.17 19.41 -7.09
C LYS A 148 -3.91 19.88 -7.80
N ALA A 149 -2.74 19.78 -7.15
CA ALA A 149 -1.47 20.15 -7.77
C ALA A 149 -1.13 19.29 -9.00
N ILE A 150 -1.47 17.99 -8.98
CA ILE A 150 -1.29 17.08 -10.13
C ILE A 150 -2.24 17.45 -11.27
N LEU A 151 -3.49 17.78 -10.96
CA LEU A 151 -4.47 18.23 -11.96
C LEU A 151 -4.10 19.58 -12.57
N ASP A 152 -3.44 20.44 -11.79
CA ASP A 152 -2.95 21.76 -12.23
C ASP A 152 -1.61 21.67 -12.97
N VAL A 153 -1.03 20.47 -13.12
CA VAL A 153 0.08 20.24 -14.05
C VAL A 153 -0.47 20.45 -15.46
N ASP A 154 -0.20 21.63 -16.02
CA ASP A 154 -0.64 22.00 -17.36
C ASP A 154 0.08 21.16 -18.42
N LEU A 155 -0.53 20.01 -18.74
CA LEU A 155 -0.10 19.10 -19.79
C LEU A 155 0.04 19.82 -21.15
N ASN A 156 -0.68 20.93 -21.37
CA ASN A 156 -0.54 21.71 -22.60
C ASN A 156 0.80 22.44 -22.66
N LYS A 157 1.36 22.87 -21.52
CA LYS A 157 2.69 23.47 -21.46
C LYS A 157 3.77 22.47 -21.84
N TYR A 158 3.65 21.22 -21.38
CA TYR A 158 4.56 20.14 -21.78
C TYR A 158 4.40 19.77 -23.25
N LYS A 159 3.17 19.69 -23.75
CA LYS A 159 2.90 19.45 -25.16
C LYS A 159 3.52 20.55 -26.05
N LYS A 160 3.36 21.82 -25.68
CA LYS A 160 3.96 22.95 -26.39
C LYS A 160 5.49 22.89 -26.40
N ALA A 161 6.11 22.53 -25.27
CA ALA A 161 7.56 22.35 -25.20
C ALA A 161 8.07 21.21 -26.12
N ILE A 162 7.30 20.12 -26.24
CA ILE A 162 7.61 19.02 -27.16
C ILE A 162 7.51 19.49 -28.62
N GLU A 163 6.45 20.23 -28.98
CA GLU A 163 6.29 20.80 -30.33
C GLU A 163 7.43 21.75 -30.71
N GLU A 164 7.91 22.58 -29.77
CA GLU A 164 9.06 23.47 -29.98
C GLU A 164 10.36 22.69 -30.22
N ILE A 165 10.58 21.60 -29.48
CA ILE A 165 11.75 20.73 -29.68
C ILE A 165 11.70 20.04 -31.05
N GLU A 166 10.53 19.58 -31.48
CA GLU A 166 10.36 18.98 -32.81
C GLU A 166 10.65 19.99 -33.92
N GLN A 167 10.18 21.23 -33.79
CA GLN A 167 10.50 22.29 -34.76
C GLN A 167 12.00 22.57 -34.84
N VAL A 168 12.70 22.57 -33.70
CA VAL A 168 14.16 22.74 -33.67
C VAL A 168 14.86 21.57 -34.36
N GLN A 169 14.41 20.33 -34.15
CA GLN A 169 14.97 19.16 -34.85
C GLN A 169 14.74 19.22 -36.37
N VAL A 170 13.55 19.62 -36.81
CA VAL A 170 13.25 19.78 -38.25
C VAL A 170 14.14 20.87 -38.86
N SER A 171 14.31 21.99 -38.17
CA SER A 171 15.15 23.09 -38.61
C SER A 171 16.63 22.70 -38.69
N LEU A 172 17.13 21.95 -37.69
CA LEU A 172 18.48 21.39 -37.69
C LEU A 172 18.68 20.42 -38.86
N LYS A 173 17.74 19.50 -39.11
CA LYS A 173 17.80 18.58 -40.26
C LYS A 173 17.78 19.32 -41.59
N ALA A 174 16.97 20.36 -41.74
CA ALA A 174 16.94 21.16 -42.95
C ALA A 174 18.23 21.98 -43.16
N PHE A 175 18.88 22.40 -42.07
CA PHE A 175 20.14 23.14 -42.11
C PHE A 175 21.34 22.23 -42.44
N PHE A 176 21.44 21.06 -41.80
CA PHE A 176 22.54 20.12 -42.01
C PHE A 176 22.33 19.18 -43.22
N GLY A 177 21.09 18.96 -43.65
CA GLY A 177 20.75 18.16 -44.83
C GLY A 177 20.96 18.88 -46.17
N LYS A 178 21.27 20.19 -46.16
CA LYS A 178 21.61 20.99 -47.34
C LYS A 178 23.12 21.21 -47.48
N GLN A 179 23.95 20.18 -47.28
CA GLN A 179 25.29 20.24 -47.84
C GLN A 179 25.18 20.14 -49.37
N PRO A 180 25.65 21.14 -50.14
CA PRO A 180 25.71 21.01 -51.59
C PRO A 180 26.74 19.93 -51.91
N GLN A 181 26.31 18.86 -52.60
CA GLN A 181 27.21 18.09 -53.44
C GLN A 181 27.87 19.11 -54.37
N LYS A 182 29.15 19.42 -54.13
CA LYS A 182 29.97 20.08 -55.12
C LYS A 182 30.13 19.09 -56.26
N ASP A 183 29.44 19.35 -57.35
CA ASP A 183 29.80 18.86 -58.68
C ASP A 183 31.30 19.13 -58.90
N ILE A 184 32.09 18.07 -58.82
CA ILE A 184 33.43 18.02 -59.41
C ILE A 184 33.27 17.28 -60.75
N GLU A 185 32.51 17.88 -61.65
CA GLU A 185 32.58 17.64 -63.07
C GLU A 185 32.66 19.00 -63.74
N MET A 186 33.89 19.46 -64.04
CA MET A 186 34.25 19.98 -65.35
C MET A 186 35.65 20.63 -65.37
N GLN A 187 36.39 20.21 -66.41
CA GLN A 187 37.40 20.96 -67.17
C GLN A 187 38.82 21.06 -66.59
N GLY A 188 39.76 20.44 -67.32
CA GLY A 188 41.18 20.80 -67.33
C GLY A 188 42.11 19.61 -67.31
#